data_AF-A0A0D2JA60-F1
#
_entry.id   AF-A0A0D2JA60-F1
#
_cell.length_a   1.000
_cell.length_b   1.000
_cell.length_c   1.000
_cell.angle_alpha   90.00
_cell.angle_beta   90.00
_cell.angle_gamma   90.00
#
_symmetry.space_group_name_H-M   'P 1'
#
loop_
_entity.id
_entity.type
_entity.pdbx_description
1 polymer ?
#
loop_
_entity_poly.entity_id
_entity_poly.type
_entity_poly.pdbx_seq_one_letter_code
_entity_poly.pdbx_strand_id
1 'polypeptide(L)'
;MINEIFVLGLAGVYGVLLFWACRSLPGEKWQIACAIPTKKDETGHWQGRNVTYYGIFSANALALSLAMIFMMLGSLRVSAGKTLLFMAPLLLVCIPASSLVARWVEKKPATLTIGGASFVGLILAPWLVLATRAILGDQAGAGLRVLPVMACLTVCYAFGEGLGRLACVSFGCCYGKPISECPALIQKLFGGLAFRFEGHTKKIAYESGWEGRPVLPVQAITSVIYVGTGLLGLYLFLLDYFSAAFYVSLLITGLWRAYSETLRADYRGKGKLSAYQWMALASIPYGVCVGLLFPVHGLLNPPDAELGFLALWNPWVLILLQALWLAILVHSGASKVTASTISFHVVKDKT
;
A
#
# COMPACT_ATOMS: atom_id res chain seq x y z
N MET A 1 -16.28 15.82 17.30
CA MET A 1 -17.09 15.96 16.06
C MET A 1 -16.23 16.02 14.80
N ILE A 2 -15.17 16.84 14.74
CA ILE A 2 -14.31 16.90 13.53
C ILE A 2 -13.62 15.56 13.23
N ASN A 3 -13.16 14.85 14.27
CA ASN A 3 -12.51 13.54 14.15
C ASN A 3 -13.46 12.49 13.53
N GLU A 4 -14.70 12.43 13.98
CA GLU A 4 -15.71 11.48 13.50
C GLU A 4 -16.12 11.79 12.06
N ILE A 5 -16.36 13.06 11.74
CA ILE A 5 -16.68 13.50 10.38
C ILE A 5 -15.55 13.15 9.41
N PHE A 6 -14.29 13.35 9.83
CA PHE A 6 -13.14 12.99 9.01
C PHE A 6 -13.08 11.48 8.73
N VAL A 7 -13.19 10.64 9.77
CA VAL A 7 -13.14 9.18 9.61
C VAL A 7 -14.30 8.68 8.75
N LEU A 8 -15.53 9.17 8.97
CA LEU A 8 -16.70 8.81 8.18
C LEU A 8 -16.59 9.29 6.73
N GLY A 9 -16.07 10.49 6.50
CA GLY A 9 -15.80 11.01 5.16
C GLY A 9 -14.78 10.14 4.42
N LEU A 10 -13.69 9.78 5.08
CA LEU A 10 -12.67 8.89 4.52
C LEU A 10 -13.26 7.49 4.23
N ALA A 11 -14.10 6.97 5.12
CA ALA A 11 -14.81 5.70 4.91
C ALA A 11 -15.74 5.76 3.69
N GLY A 12 -16.47 6.87 3.49
CA GLY A 12 -17.32 7.09 2.32
C GLY A 12 -16.52 7.12 1.02
N VAL A 13 -15.41 7.87 0.99
CA VAL A 13 -14.51 7.96 -0.17
C VAL A 13 -13.95 6.58 -0.53
N TYR A 14 -13.44 5.83 0.45
CA TYR A 14 -12.95 4.48 0.21
C TYR A 14 -14.06 3.51 -0.18
N GLY A 15 -15.26 3.65 0.39
CA GLY A 15 -16.42 2.82 0.03
C GLY A 15 -16.76 2.96 -1.45
N VAL A 16 -16.86 4.19 -1.95
CA VAL A 16 -17.09 4.47 -3.38
C VAL A 16 -15.94 3.96 -4.24
N LEU A 17 -14.70 4.24 -3.84
CA LEU A 17 -13.50 3.82 -4.58
C LEU A 17 -13.42 2.30 -4.70
N LEU A 18 -13.55 1.56 -3.59
CA LEU A 18 -13.47 0.11 -3.58
C LEU A 18 -14.64 -0.53 -4.34
N PHE A 19 -15.85 0.02 -4.20
CA PHE A 19 -17.02 -0.45 -4.95
C PHE A 19 -16.81 -0.38 -6.47
N TRP A 20 -16.30 0.75 -6.95
CA TRP A 20 -15.98 0.96 -8.35
C TRP A 20 -14.79 0.09 -8.80
N ALA A 21 -13.71 0.09 -8.01
CA ALA A 21 -12.46 -0.54 -8.37
C ALA A 21 -12.60 -2.06 -8.49
N CYS A 22 -13.32 -2.69 -7.56
CA CYS A 22 -13.52 -4.14 -7.57
C CYS A 22 -14.37 -4.61 -8.76
N ARG A 23 -15.25 -3.76 -9.30
CA ARG A 23 -16.07 -4.09 -10.48
C ARG A 23 -15.36 -3.78 -11.79
N SER A 24 -14.58 -2.70 -11.82
CA SER A 24 -14.07 -2.16 -13.08
C SER A 24 -12.65 -2.64 -13.38
N LEU A 25 -11.74 -2.60 -12.40
CA LEU A 25 -10.31 -2.84 -12.62
C LEU A 25 -9.94 -4.23 -13.16
N PRO A 26 -10.70 -5.32 -12.92
CA PRO A 26 -10.42 -6.59 -13.56
C PRO A 26 -10.51 -6.57 -15.10
N GLY A 27 -11.24 -5.62 -15.69
CA GLY A 27 -11.38 -5.48 -17.14
C GLY A 27 -10.11 -4.98 -17.85
N GLU A 28 -9.99 -5.30 -19.14
CA GLU A 28 -8.79 -5.04 -19.97
C GLU A 28 -8.38 -3.56 -20.01
N LYS A 29 -9.37 -2.66 -20.15
CA LYS A 29 -9.16 -1.21 -20.27
C LYS A 29 -8.43 -0.56 -19.08
N TRP A 30 -8.34 -1.26 -17.94
CA TRP A 30 -7.67 -0.78 -16.73
C TRP A 30 -6.25 -1.34 -16.56
N GLN A 31 -5.66 -1.91 -17.61
CA GLN A 31 -4.26 -2.35 -17.59
C GLN A 31 -3.30 -1.18 -17.90
N ILE A 32 -3.55 -0.48 -19.01
CA ILE A 32 -2.69 0.58 -19.55
C ILE A 32 -3.41 1.91 -19.40
N ALA A 33 -2.78 2.87 -18.74
CA ALA A 33 -3.31 4.23 -18.57
C ALA A 33 -2.95 5.14 -19.74
N CYS A 34 -1.72 5.05 -20.23
CA CYS A 34 -1.31 5.73 -21.47
C CYS A 34 -0.10 5.02 -22.11
N ALA A 35 0.18 5.35 -23.37
CA ALA A 35 1.34 4.89 -24.10
C ALA A 35 2.13 6.08 -24.65
N ILE A 36 3.43 6.12 -24.38
CA ILE A 36 4.32 7.21 -24.79
C ILE A 36 5.15 6.72 -25.99
N PRO A 37 5.05 7.34 -27.17
CA PRO A 37 5.87 6.98 -28.32
C PRO A 37 7.35 7.24 -28.04
N THR A 38 8.23 6.30 -28.38
CA THR A 38 9.67 6.39 -28.09
C THR A 38 10.51 6.39 -29.37
N LYS A 39 10.40 5.33 -30.18
CA LYS A 39 11.21 5.15 -31.39
C LYS A 39 10.33 4.72 -32.56
N LYS A 40 10.57 5.30 -33.73
CA LYS A 40 9.93 4.89 -34.99
C LYS A 40 10.66 3.68 -35.57
N ASP A 41 9.92 2.67 -36.00
CA ASP A 41 10.46 1.49 -36.69
C ASP A 41 10.53 1.69 -38.21
N GLU A 42 11.11 0.70 -38.90
CA GLU A 42 11.30 0.70 -40.36
C GLU A 42 9.96 0.68 -41.12
N THR A 43 8.89 0.20 -40.49
CA THR A 43 7.54 0.18 -41.06
C THR A 43 6.79 1.51 -40.89
N GLY A 44 7.42 2.47 -40.21
CA GLY A 44 6.85 3.78 -39.95
C GLY A 44 5.91 3.84 -38.73
N HIS A 45 5.77 2.75 -37.98
CA HIS A 45 5.07 2.72 -36.72
C HIS A 45 5.96 3.18 -35.56
N TRP A 46 5.36 3.67 -34.48
CA TRP A 46 6.09 4.05 -33.26
C TRP A 46 6.01 2.93 -32.23
N GLN A 47 7.15 2.55 -31.67
CA GLN A 47 7.18 1.78 -30.44
C GLN A 47 6.72 2.66 -29.28
N GLY A 48 5.81 2.13 -28.48
CA GLY A 48 5.24 2.81 -27.32
C GLY A 48 5.68 2.17 -26.01
N ARG A 49 6.04 3.02 -25.05
CA ARG A 49 6.27 2.62 -23.66
C ARG A 49 4.98 2.84 -22.86
N ASN A 50 4.43 1.76 -22.31
CA ASN A 50 3.16 1.81 -21.59
C ASN A 50 3.35 2.29 -20.16
N VAL A 51 2.52 3.24 -19.73
CA VAL A 51 2.30 3.60 -18.32
C VAL A 51 1.05 2.86 -17.83
N THR A 52 1.16 2.17 -16.70
CA THR A 52 0.11 1.28 -16.20
C THR A 52 -0.65 1.87 -15.03
N TYR A 53 -1.92 1.48 -14.88
CA TYR A 53 -2.70 1.78 -13.68
C TYR A 53 -2.08 1.15 -12.43
N TYR A 54 -1.34 0.04 -12.56
CA TYR A 54 -0.53 -0.52 -11.47
C TYR A 54 0.39 0.53 -10.84
N GLY A 55 1.14 1.26 -11.66
CA GLY A 55 2.01 2.33 -11.17
C GLY A 55 1.28 3.48 -10.54
N ILE A 56 0.17 3.91 -11.15
CA ILE A 56 -0.65 5.03 -10.64
C ILE A 56 -1.18 4.68 -9.24
N PHE A 57 -1.79 3.50 -9.07
CA PHE A 57 -2.30 3.08 -7.76
C PHE A 57 -1.18 2.86 -6.75
N SER A 58 0.00 2.36 -7.18
CA SER A 58 1.16 2.22 -6.29
C SER A 58 1.70 3.57 -5.82
N ALA A 59 1.78 4.56 -6.72
CA ALA A 59 2.19 5.92 -6.38
C ALA A 59 1.17 6.60 -5.45
N ASN A 60 -0.13 6.46 -5.74
CA ASN A 60 -1.22 6.95 -4.88
C ASN A 60 -1.18 6.32 -3.49
N ALA A 61 -0.94 5.01 -3.40
CA ALA A 61 -0.81 4.30 -2.13
C ALA A 61 0.33 4.85 -1.27
N LEU A 62 1.52 5.05 -1.84
CA LEU A 62 2.65 5.62 -1.11
C LEU A 62 2.36 7.06 -0.67
N ALA A 63 1.90 7.91 -1.60
CA ALA A 63 1.63 9.31 -1.32
C ALA A 63 0.57 9.45 -0.24
N LEU A 64 -0.49 8.64 -0.28
CA LEU A 64 -1.53 8.63 0.75
C LEU A 64 -1.00 8.17 2.11
N SER A 65 -0.22 7.08 2.17
CA SER A 65 0.39 6.65 3.44
C SER A 65 1.26 7.73 4.05
N LEU A 66 2.08 8.41 3.25
CA LEU A 66 2.92 9.50 3.74
C LEU A 66 2.09 10.71 4.18
N ALA A 67 1.07 11.09 3.40
CA ALA A 67 0.14 12.15 3.78
C ALA A 67 -0.55 11.85 5.12
N MET A 68 -1.00 10.60 5.31
CA MET A 68 -1.60 10.15 6.57
C MET A 68 -0.60 10.18 7.72
N ILE A 69 0.68 9.86 7.50
CA ILE A 69 1.73 9.99 8.53
C ILE A 69 1.92 11.44 8.94
N PHE A 70 2.03 12.37 7.98
CA PHE A 70 2.13 13.80 8.29
C PHE A 70 0.92 14.32 9.04
N MET A 71 -0.29 13.90 8.65
CA MET A 71 -1.52 14.29 9.32
C MET A 71 -1.60 13.71 10.74
N MET A 72 -1.35 12.42 10.91
CA MET A 72 -1.45 11.76 12.23
C MET A 72 -0.36 12.28 13.19
N LEU A 73 0.89 12.42 12.75
CA LEU A 73 1.93 13.00 13.62
C LEU A 73 1.71 14.52 13.84
N GLY A 74 1.19 15.22 12.84
CA GLY A 74 0.76 16.62 12.96
C GLY A 74 -0.32 16.82 14.02
N SER A 75 -1.28 15.88 14.11
CA SER A 75 -2.30 15.90 15.17
C SER A 75 -1.74 15.76 16.58
N LEU A 76 -0.54 15.17 16.70
CA LEU A 76 0.24 15.09 17.93
C LEU A 76 1.19 16.28 18.12
N ARG A 77 1.02 17.35 17.34
CA ARG A 77 1.85 18.57 17.34
C ARG A 77 3.32 18.29 16.97
N VAL A 78 3.57 17.22 16.22
CA VAL A 78 4.89 16.94 15.64
C VAL A 78 5.00 17.73 14.33
N SER A 79 5.89 18.72 14.31
CA SER A 79 6.15 19.53 13.13
C SER A 79 6.66 18.69 11.95
N ALA A 80 6.35 19.09 10.72
CA ALA A 80 6.78 18.40 9.50
C ALA A 80 8.30 18.10 9.44
N GLY A 81 9.16 19.02 9.91
CA GLY A 81 10.61 18.80 9.96
C GLY A 81 11.03 17.63 10.86
N LYS A 82 10.38 17.47 12.03
CA LYS A 82 10.63 16.35 12.94
C LYS A 82 10.11 15.03 12.36
N THR A 83 8.95 15.07 11.71
CA THR A 83 8.42 13.92 10.95
C THR A 83 9.39 13.49 9.86
N LEU A 84 9.96 14.45 9.11
CA LEU A 84 10.97 14.17 8.08
C LEU A 84 12.27 13.60 8.63
N LEU A 85 12.76 14.15 9.74
CA LEU A 85 13.98 13.67 10.39
C LEU A 85 13.89 12.18 10.76
N PHE A 86 12.70 11.72 11.15
CA PHE A 86 12.41 10.32 11.40
C PHE A 86 12.13 9.52 10.11
N MET A 87 11.32 10.05 9.20
CA MET A 87 10.86 9.32 8.02
C MET A 87 11.92 9.13 6.94
N ALA A 88 12.81 10.11 6.75
CA ALA A 88 13.86 10.05 5.73
C ALA A 88 14.78 8.81 5.91
N PRO A 89 15.39 8.55 7.09
CA PRO A 89 16.21 7.34 7.28
C PRO A 89 15.37 6.06 7.16
N LEU A 90 14.12 6.06 7.63
CA LEU A 90 13.24 4.90 7.50
C LEU A 90 13.00 4.55 6.03
N LEU A 91 12.66 5.53 5.19
CA LEU A 91 12.46 5.33 3.75
C LEU A 91 13.76 4.94 3.05
N LEU A 92 14.88 5.57 3.40
CA LEU A 92 16.19 5.30 2.83
C LEU A 92 16.64 3.85 3.07
N VAL A 93 16.21 3.22 4.17
CA VAL A 93 16.45 1.79 4.43
C VAL A 93 15.37 0.91 3.81
N CYS A 94 14.08 1.26 3.95
CA CYS A 94 12.98 0.41 3.52
C CYS A 94 12.90 0.24 1.99
N ILE A 95 13.20 1.30 1.22
CA ILE A 95 13.20 1.25 -0.25
C ILE A 95 14.22 0.24 -0.80
N PRO A 96 15.53 0.30 -0.47
CA PRO A 96 16.47 -0.70 -0.93
C PRO A 96 16.18 -2.09 -0.33
N ALA A 97 15.76 -2.16 0.93
CA ALA A 97 15.36 -3.41 1.58
C ALA A 97 14.23 -4.12 0.81
N SER A 98 13.27 -3.38 0.25
CA SER A 98 12.18 -3.95 -0.57
C SER A 98 12.69 -4.73 -1.78
N SER A 99 13.83 -4.34 -2.35
CA SER A 99 14.45 -5.05 -3.48
C SER A 99 15.41 -6.16 -3.03
N LEU A 100 16.10 -5.96 -1.91
CA LEU A 100 17.08 -6.92 -1.39
C LEU A 100 16.38 -8.16 -0.82
N VAL A 101 15.32 -7.94 -0.04
CA VAL A 101 14.51 -9.04 0.52
C VAL A 101 13.81 -9.81 -0.60
N ALA A 102 13.26 -9.12 -1.61
CA ALA A 102 12.64 -9.78 -2.75
C ALA A 102 13.65 -10.62 -3.53
N ARG A 103 14.87 -10.11 -3.77
CA ARG A 103 15.95 -10.88 -4.40
C ARG A 103 16.35 -12.11 -3.58
N TRP A 104 16.41 -11.98 -2.25
CA TRP A 104 16.75 -13.10 -1.38
C TRP A 104 15.68 -14.20 -1.38
N VAL A 105 14.40 -13.82 -1.36
CA VAL A 105 13.27 -14.75 -1.28
C VAL A 105 12.91 -15.34 -2.66
N GLU A 106 12.72 -14.47 -3.66
CA GLU A 106 12.17 -14.86 -4.96
C GLU A 106 13.27 -15.20 -5.98
N LYS A 107 14.54 -14.88 -5.70
CA LYS A 107 15.69 -15.08 -6.59
C LYS A 107 15.55 -14.45 -7.99
N LYS A 108 14.59 -13.52 -8.15
CA LYS A 108 14.32 -12.80 -9.40
C LYS A 108 14.87 -11.38 -9.30
N PRO A 109 15.71 -10.94 -10.26
CA PRO A 109 16.16 -9.55 -10.31
C PRO A 109 14.96 -8.62 -10.55
N ALA A 110 15.03 -7.40 -9.99
CA ALA A 110 14.04 -6.33 -10.18
C ALA A 110 12.62 -6.59 -9.64
N THR A 111 12.46 -7.48 -8.65
CA THR A 111 11.22 -7.60 -7.86
C THR A 111 11.27 -6.68 -6.64
N LEU A 112 10.12 -6.10 -6.28
CA LEU A 112 9.95 -5.29 -5.07
C LEU A 112 8.95 -5.99 -4.15
N THR A 113 9.29 -6.11 -2.86
CA THR A 113 8.38 -6.67 -1.86
C THR A 113 7.95 -5.63 -0.84
N ILE A 114 6.64 -5.35 -0.83
CA ILE A 114 6.02 -4.51 0.19
C ILE A 114 6.10 -5.19 1.56
N GLY A 115 5.94 -6.52 1.61
CA GLY A 115 6.01 -7.30 2.84
C GLY A 115 7.39 -7.31 3.50
N GLY A 116 8.46 -7.39 2.69
CA GLY A 116 9.83 -7.30 3.21
C GLY A 116 10.17 -5.88 3.70
N ALA A 117 9.73 -4.86 2.96
CA ALA A 117 9.92 -3.47 3.37
C ALA A 117 9.20 -3.16 4.69
N SER A 118 7.95 -3.61 4.84
CA SER A 118 7.17 -3.41 6.07
C SER A 118 7.77 -4.16 7.26
N PHE A 119 8.31 -5.36 7.05
CA PHE A 119 8.99 -6.12 8.10
C PHE A 119 10.23 -5.39 8.62
N VAL A 120 11.10 -4.94 7.71
CA VAL A 120 12.31 -4.16 8.07
C VAL A 120 11.92 -2.84 8.72
N GLY A 121 10.91 -2.16 8.18
CA GLY A 121 10.40 -0.90 8.73
C GLY A 121 9.88 -1.06 10.16
N LEU A 122 9.12 -2.13 10.44
CA LEU A 122 8.60 -2.42 11.78
C LEU A 122 9.72 -2.61 12.80
N ILE A 123 10.79 -3.33 12.42
CA ILE A 123 11.95 -3.57 13.30
C ILE A 123 12.74 -2.29 13.53
N LEU A 124 12.94 -1.49 12.47
CA LEU A 124 13.81 -0.32 12.52
C LEU A 124 13.15 0.89 13.19
N ALA A 125 11.84 1.07 12.97
CA ALA A 125 11.10 2.25 13.41
C ALA A 125 11.24 2.60 14.91
N PRO A 126 11.09 1.69 15.89
CA PRO A 126 11.19 2.07 17.31
C PRO A 126 12.57 2.64 17.65
N TRP A 127 13.65 2.08 17.08
CA TRP A 127 15.01 2.55 17.29
C TRP A 127 15.25 3.91 16.65
N LEU A 128 14.72 4.13 15.45
CA LEU A 128 14.79 5.44 14.81
C LEU A 128 14.04 6.49 15.61
N VAL A 129 12.88 6.18 16.21
CA VAL A 129 12.17 7.12 17.09
C VAL A 129 13.05 7.49 18.29
N LEU A 130 13.68 6.50 18.95
CA LEU A 130 14.59 6.76 20.07
C LEU A 130 15.79 7.60 19.65
N ALA A 131 16.40 7.32 18.49
CA ALA A 131 17.51 8.09 17.95
C ALA A 131 17.10 9.53 17.62
N THR A 132 15.95 9.73 16.96
CA THR A 132 15.42 11.06 16.66
C THR A 132 15.13 11.85 17.94
N ARG A 133 14.58 11.21 18.97
CA ARG A 133 14.40 11.86 20.28
C ARG A 133 15.72 12.24 20.92
N ALA A 134 16.73 11.37 20.86
CA ALA A 134 18.05 11.66 21.41
C ALA A 134 18.72 12.85 20.72
N ILE A 135 18.55 12.98 19.39
CA ILE A 135 19.05 14.11 18.61
C ILE A 135 18.31 15.42 18.95
N LEU A 136 16.99 15.36 19.14
CA LEU A 136 16.17 16.55 19.38
C LEU A 136 16.15 17.01 20.85
N GLY A 137 16.55 16.14 21.80
CA GLY A 137 16.49 16.43 23.23
C GLY A 137 15.10 16.91 23.67
N ASP A 138 15.06 18.03 24.39
CA ASP A 138 13.83 18.64 24.90
C ASP A 138 12.85 19.08 23.79
N GLN A 139 13.35 19.33 22.58
CA GLN A 139 12.53 19.72 21.44
C GLN A 139 11.73 18.57 20.84
N ALA A 140 11.97 17.31 21.23
CA ALA A 140 11.27 16.16 20.69
C ALA A 140 9.74 16.23 20.92
N GLY A 141 9.32 16.82 22.04
CA GLY A 141 7.91 16.90 22.43
C GLY A 141 7.31 15.55 22.86
N ALA A 142 6.06 15.60 23.32
CA ALA A 142 5.35 14.43 23.84
C ALA A 142 4.81 13.51 22.72
N GLY A 143 4.53 14.05 21.53
CA GLY A 143 3.99 13.29 20.39
C GLY A 143 5.00 12.33 19.74
N LEU A 144 6.30 12.63 19.81
CA LEU A 144 7.35 11.81 19.21
C LEU A 144 7.77 10.65 20.13
N ARG A 145 6.83 9.89 20.67
CA ARG A 145 7.09 8.69 21.50
C ARG A 145 6.97 7.44 20.63
N VAL A 146 7.64 6.36 21.05
CA VAL A 146 7.70 5.10 20.27
C VAL A 146 6.30 4.61 19.94
N LEU A 147 5.44 4.37 20.95
CA LEU A 147 4.14 3.76 20.70
C LEU A 147 3.20 4.59 19.80
N PRO A 148 3.00 5.91 20.00
CA PRO A 148 2.21 6.72 19.06
C PRO A 148 2.76 6.70 17.63
N VAL A 149 4.08 6.78 17.44
CA VAL A 149 4.68 6.70 16.10
C VAL A 149 4.46 5.30 15.49
N MET A 150 4.63 4.23 16.27
CA MET A 150 4.37 2.86 15.81
C MET A 150 2.89 2.64 15.44
N ALA A 151 1.96 3.19 16.23
CA ALA A 151 0.53 3.19 15.92
C ALA A 151 0.25 3.93 14.61
N CYS A 152 0.83 5.12 14.44
CA CYS A 152 0.73 5.89 13.19
C CYS A 152 1.23 5.07 11.99
N LEU A 153 2.41 4.46 12.07
CA LEU A 153 3.00 3.69 10.96
C LEU A 153 2.16 2.47 10.58
N THR A 154 1.68 1.71 11.56
CA THR A 154 0.90 0.49 11.31
C THR A 154 -0.49 0.81 10.74
N VAL A 155 -1.12 1.88 11.21
CA VAL A 155 -2.37 2.41 10.62
C VAL A 155 -2.15 2.90 9.19
N CYS A 156 -1.11 3.69 8.94
CA CYS A 156 -0.80 4.22 7.61
C CYS A 156 -0.36 3.11 6.64
N TYR A 157 0.29 2.06 7.13
CA TYR A 157 0.59 0.85 6.37
C TYR A 157 -0.69 0.14 5.93
N ALA A 158 -1.68 0.01 6.82
CA ALA A 158 -2.96 -0.59 6.47
C ALA A 158 -3.65 0.19 5.34
N PHE A 159 -3.71 1.52 5.41
CA PHE A 159 -4.25 2.34 4.31
C PHE A 159 -3.47 2.18 3.00
N GLY A 160 -2.14 2.27 3.07
CA GLY A 160 -1.27 2.18 1.90
C GLY A 160 -1.38 0.85 1.20
N GLU A 161 -1.24 -0.25 1.94
CA GLU A 161 -1.35 -1.58 1.38
C GLU A 161 -2.79 -1.88 0.92
N GLY A 162 -3.81 -1.39 1.64
CA GLY A 162 -5.20 -1.50 1.22
C GLY A 162 -5.48 -0.85 -0.13
N LEU A 163 -4.98 0.38 -0.34
CA LEU A 163 -5.07 1.09 -1.62
C LEU A 163 -4.16 0.47 -2.69
N GLY A 164 -2.96 0.05 -2.32
CA GLY A 164 -1.97 -0.57 -3.21
C GLY A 164 -2.45 -1.89 -3.81
N ARG A 165 -3.37 -2.59 -3.14
CA ARG A 165 -4.02 -3.79 -3.70
C ARG A 165 -4.86 -3.48 -4.94
N LEU A 166 -5.32 -2.25 -5.16
CA LEU A 166 -5.98 -1.85 -6.40
C LEU A 166 -5.03 -1.89 -7.60
N ALA A 167 -3.73 -1.61 -7.39
CA ALA A 167 -2.72 -1.85 -8.41
C ALA A 167 -2.70 -3.32 -8.83
N CYS A 168 -2.77 -4.24 -7.85
CA CYS A 168 -2.80 -5.67 -8.11
C CYS A 168 -4.06 -6.12 -8.86
N VAL A 169 -5.23 -5.51 -8.57
CA VAL A 169 -6.47 -5.77 -9.31
C VAL A 169 -6.36 -5.26 -10.75
N SER A 170 -5.86 -4.05 -10.95
CA SER A 170 -5.64 -3.51 -12.30
C SER A 170 -4.73 -4.43 -13.13
N PHE A 171 -3.61 -4.86 -12.56
CA PHE A 171 -2.60 -5.66 -13.27
C PHE A 171 -2.94 -7.15 -13.41
N GLY A 172 -3.83 -7.66 -12.56
CA GLY A 172 -4.13 -9.08 -12.44
C GLY A 172 -3.00 -9.87 -11.77
N CYS A 173 -2.33 -9.30 -10.76
CA CYS A 173 -1.32 -10.00 -9.95
C CYS A 173 -1.83 -10.28 -8.52
N CYS A 174 -1.13 -11.14 -7.77
CA CYS A 174 -1.57 -11.60 -6.44
C CYS A 174 -3.00 -12.20 -6.47
N TYR A 175 -3.37 -12.85 -7.57
CA TYR A 175 -4.72 -13.38 -7.77
C TYR A 175 -4.96 -14.63 -6.92
N GLY A 176 -6.22 -14.83 -6.56
CA GLY A 176 -6.66 -15.98 -5.79
C GLY A 176 -6.72 -17.26 -6.62
N LYS A 177 -6.94 -18.38 -5.94
CA LYS A 177 -7.24 -19.66 -6.57
C LYS A 177 -8.56 -19.59 -7.36
N PRO A 178 -8.73 -20.41 -8.40
CA PRO A 178 -10.02 -20.60 -9.05
C PRO A 178 -11.09 -20.96 -8.02
N ILE A 179 -12.27 -20.36 -8.12
CA ILE A 179 -13.35 -20.59 -7.14
C ILE A 179 -13.69 -22.08 -7.05
N SER A 180 -13.70 -22.79 -8.18
CA SER A 180 -13.95 -24.25 -8.24
C SER A 180 -12.99 -25.09 -7.39
N GLU A 181 -11.79 -24.58 -7.10
CA GLU A 181 -10.74 -25.26 -6.34
C GLU A 181 -10.72 -24.83 -4.85
N CYS A 182 -11.59 -23.89 -4.46
CA CYS A 182 -11.71 -23.44 -3.08
C CYS A 182 -12.64 -24.36 -2.24
N PRO A 183 -12.53 -24.38 -0.91
CA PRO A 183 -13.49 -25.08 -0.04
C PRO A 183 -14.94 -24.62 -0.26
N ALA A 184 -15.92 -25.52 -0.05
CA ALA A 184 -17.34 -25.28 -0.34
C ALA A 184 -17.91 -24.00 0.28
N LEU A 185 -17.49 -23.65 1.50
CA LEU A 185 -17.91 -22.42 2.16
C LEU A 185 -17.47 -21.17 1.39
N ILE A 186 -16.22 -21.16 0.90
CA ILE A 186 -15.67 -20.05 0.11
C ILE A 186 -16.38 -19.97 -1.24
N GLN A 187 -16.67 -21.11 -1.87
CA GLN A 187 -17.44 -21.13 -3.12
C GLN A 187 -18.83 -20.51 -2.95
N LYS A 188 -19.53 -20.85 -1.86
CA LYS A 188 -20.87 -20.31 -1.56
C LYS A 188 -20.84 -18.81 -1.28
N LEU A 189 -19.85 -18.34 -0.51
CA LEU A 189 -19.74 -16.93 -0.13
C LEU A 189 -19.26 -16.03 -1.28
N PHE A 190 -18.35 -16.52 -2.11
CA PHE A 190 -17.68 -15.70 -3.14
C PHE A 190 -18.03 -16.07 -4.57
N GLY A 191 -18.89 -17.06 -4.80
CA GLY A 191 -19.29 -17.46 -6.16
C GLY A 191 -19.84 -16.31 -7.00
N GLY A 192 -20.65 -15.43 -6.40
CA GLY A 192 -21.20 -14.23 -7.05
C GLY A 192 -20.27 -13.00 -7.01
N LEU A 193 -19.18 -13.05 -6.26
CA LEU A 193 -18.23 -11.94 -6.08
C LEU A 193 -16.85 -12.23 -6.70
N ALA A 194 -16.73 -13.34 -7.42
CA ALA A 194 -15.49 -13.79 -8.03
C ALA A 194 -14.96 -12.75 -9.04
N PHE A 195 -13.64 -12.59 -9.08
CA PHE A 195 -13.01 -11.80 -10.11
C PHE A 195 -12.87 -12.59 -11.39
N ARG A 196 -13.12 -11.91 -12.51
CA ARG A 196 -12.84 -12.37 -13.86
C ARG A 196 -11.96 -11.32 -14.50
N PHE A 197 -10.72 -11.69 -14.77
CA PHE A 197 -9.76 -10.79 -15.40
C PHE A 197 -9.87 -10.95 -16.92
N GLU A 198 -9.96 -9.83 -17.63
CA GLU A 198 -10.08 -9.79 -19.09
C GLU A 198 -8.86 -9.09 -19.69
N GLY A 199 -8.40 -9.55 -20.85
CA GLY A 199 -7.26 -9.02 -21.58
C GLY A 199 -6.00 -9.87 -21.40
N HIS A 200 -5.44 -10.31 -22.53
CA HIS A 200 -4.22 -11.13 -22.61
C HIS A 200 -2.99 -10.49 -21.95
N THR A 201 -2.98 -9.17 -21.80
CA THR A 201 -1.86 -8.42 -21.21
C THR A 201 -1.86 -8.41 -19.67
N LYS A 202 -2.88 -8.97 -19.01
CA LYS A 202 -2.91 -9.12 -17.55
C LYS A 202 -2.10 -10.32 -17.08
N LYS A 203 -1.47 -10.18 -15.91
CA LYS A 203 -0.52 -11.19 -15.39
C LYS A 203 -1.13 -12.59 -15.26
N ILE A 204 -2.33 -12.68 -14.72
CA ILE A 204 -3.08 -13.94 -14.62
C ILE A 204 -3.32 -14.61 -15.99
N ALA A 205 -3.50 -13.83 -17.06
CA ALA A 205 -3.74 -14.36 -18.40
C ALA A 205 -2.45 -14.96 -18.97
N TYR A 206 -1.34 -14.21 -19.00
CA TYR A 206 -0.11 -14.70 -19.63
C TYR A 206 0.72 -15.67 -18.74
N GLU A 207 0.57 -15.67 -17.41
CA GLU A 207 1.29 -16.62 -16.54
C GLU A 207 0.54 -17.93 -16.30
N SER A 208 -0.79 -17.92 -16.34
CA SER A 208 -1.60 -19.11 -16.00
C SER A 208 -2.67 -19.46 -17.03
N GLY A 209 -2.88 -18.64 -18.06
CA GLY A 209 -3.91 -18.88 -19.06
C GLY A 209 -5.33 -18.77 -18.50
N TRP A 210 -5.52 -18.07 -17.37
CA TRP A 210 -6.81 -18.02 -16.65
C TRP A 210 -7.64 -16.77 -16.97
N GLU A 211 -7.55 -16.28 -18.19
CA GLU A 211 -8.40 -15.20 -18.65
C GLU A 211 -9.89 -15.60 -18.62
N GLY A 212 -10.75 -14.68 -18.16
CA GLY A 212 -12.19 -14.90 -18.00
C GLY A 212 -12.58 -15.92 -16.91
N ARG A 213 -11.61 -16.64 -16.32
CA ARG A 213 -11.84 -17.67 -15.30
C ARG A 213 -12.20 -17.02 -13.96
N PRO A 214 -13.24 -17.49 -13.25
CA PRO A 214 -13.62 -16.93 -11.95
C PRO A 214 -12.61 -17.35 -10.87
N VAL A 215 -11.97 -16.36 -10.26
CA VAL A 215 -11.00 -16.55 -9.17
C VAL A 215 -11.43 -15.82 -7.90
N LEU A 216 -10.94 -16.30 -6.76
CA LEU A 216 -11.20 -15.65 -5.47
C LEU A 216 -10.63 -14.22 -5.47
N PRO A 217 -11.42 -13.19 -5.12
CA PRO A 217 -11.00 -11.79 -5.18
C PRO A 217 -10.15 -11.41 -3.95
N VAL A 218 -9.07 -12.16 -3.69
CA VAL A 218 -8.21 -11.99 -2.51
C VAL A 218 -7.66 -10.58 -2.37
N GLN A 219 -7.40 -9.88 -3.48
CA GLN A 219 -6.94 -8.50 -3.48
C GLN A 219 -8.02 -7.55 -2.92
N ALA A 220 -9.28 -7.70 -3.34
CA ALA A 220 -10.39 -6.90 -2.84
C ALA A 220 -10.67 -7.17 -1.37
N ILE A 221 -10.68 -8.44 -0.96
CA ILE A 221 -10.88 -8.81 0.45
C ILE A 221 -9.76 -8.18 1.30
N THR A 222 -8.52 -8.24 0.82
CA THR A 222 -7.38 -7.58 1.48
C THR A 222 -7.58 -6.06 1.57
N SER A 223 -7.98 -5.40 0.47
CA SER A 223 -8.26 -3.96 0.47
C SER A 223 -9.32 -3.59 1.50
N VAL A 224 -10.43 -4.31 1.56
CA VAL A 224 -11.53 -4.03 2.50
C VAL A 224 -11.07 -4.21 3.94
N ILE A 225 -10.42 -5.33 4.26
CA ILE A 225 -9.92 -5.60 5.61
C ILE A 225 -8.91 -4.53 6.03
N TYR A 226 -7.98 -4.17 5.15
CA TYR A 226 -6.89 -3.25 5.48
C TYR A 226 -7.36 -1.81 5.59
N VAL A 227 -8.23 -1.35 4.70
CA VAL A 227 -8.84 -0.02 4.81
C VAL A 227 -9.74 0.05 6.05
N GLY A 228 -10.56 -0.97 6.32
CA GLY A 228 -11.37 -1.02 7.55
C GLY A 228 -10.51 -0.98 8.81
N THR A 229 -9.39 -1.71 8.80
CA THR A 229 -8.39 -1.68 9.89
C THR A 229 -7.73 -0.31 10.04
N GLY A 230 -7.38 0.32 8.92
CA GLY A 230 -6.84 1.68 8.90
C GLY A 230 -7.83 2.70 9.47
N LEU A 231 -9.10 2.62 9.09
CA LEU A 231 -10.17 3.51 9.60
C LEU A 231 -10.38 3.32 11.10
N LEU A 232 -10.50 2.07 11.56
CA LEU A 232 -10.65 1.75 12.98
C LEU A 232 -9.41 2.21 13.77
N GLY A 233 -8.21 1.91 13.27
CA GLY A 233 -6.97 2.30 13.92
C GLY A 233 -6.76 3.82 13.95
N LEU A 234 -7.15 4.53 12.88
CA LEU A 234 -7.15 6.00 12.84
C LEU A 234 -8.13 6.58 13.86
N TYR A 235 -9.35 6.04 13.95
CA TYR A 235 -10.32 6.48 14.94
C TYR A 235 -9.81 6.27 16.37
N LEU A 236 -9.32 5.07 16.68
CA LEU A 236 -8.70 4.77 17.98
C LEU A 236 -7.50 5.69 18.27
N PHE A 237 -6.67 5.96 17.26
CA PHE A 237 -5.54 6.85 17.39
C PHE A 237 -6.00 8.26 17.75
N LEU A 238 -7.00 8.82 17.05
CA LEU A 238 -7.54 10.16 17.30
C LEU A 238 -8.25 10.28 18.66
N LEU A 239 -8.68 9.16 19.24
CA LEU A 239 -9.20 9.06 20.61
C LEU A 239 -8.10 8.86 21.67
N ASP A 240 -6.83 9.00 21.30
CA ASP A 240 -5.66 8.82 22.20
C ASP A 240 -5.44 7.34 22.65
N TYR A 241 -6.15 6.38 22.05
CA TYR A 241 -5.99 4.95 22.31
C TYR A 241 -4.86 4.33 21.45
N PHE A 242 -3.62 4.83 21.61
CA PHE A 242 -2.48 4.41 20.78
C PHE A 242 -2.19 2.91 20.84
N SER A 243 -2.25 2.30 22.03
CA SER A 243 -2.03 0.85 22.18
C SER A 243 -3.05 0.04 21.38
N ALA A 244 -4.33 0.43 21.46
CA ALA A 244 -5.39 -0.25 20.72
C ALA A 244 -5.21 -0.06 19.21
N ALA A 245 -4.94 1.18 18.76
CA ALA A 245 -4.66 1.48 17.36
C ALA A 245 -3.49 0.65 16.80
N PHE A 246 -2.39 0.56 17.57
CA PHE A 246 -1.21 -0.22 17.20
C PHE A 246 -1.49 -1.73 17.16
N TYR A 247 -2.05 -2.31 18.22
CA TYR A 247 -2.29 -3.76 18.27
C TYR A 247 -3.34 -4.22 17.27
N VAL A 248 -4.44 -3.49 17.11
CA VAL A 248 -5.49 -3.84 16.13
C VAL A 248 -4.91 -3.84 14.72
N SER A 249 -4.18 -2.78 14.35
CA SER A 249 -3.58 -2.70 13.01
C SER A 249 -2.47 -3.73 12.79
N LEU A 250 -1.58 -3.94 13.77
CA LEU A 250 -0.53 -4.96 13.71
C LEU A 250 -1.10 -6.38 13.57
N LEU A 251 -2.05 -6.75 14.44
CA LEU A 251 -2.59 -8.11 14.48
C LEU A 251 -3.43 -8.42 13.24
N ILE A 252 -4.34 -7.53 12.86
CA ILE A 252 -5.21 -7.78 11.70
C ILE A 252 -4.39 -7.83 10.43
N THR A 253 -3.48 -6.87 10.20
CA THR A 253 -2.65 -6.89 8.98
C THR A 253 -1.67 -8.06 8.98
N GLY A 254 -1.04 -8.39 10.10
CA GLY A 254 -0.11 -9.52 10.21
C GLY A 254 -0.79 -10.87 9.99
N LEU A 255 -1.88 -11.14 10.71
CA LEU A 255 -2.63 -12.40 10.60
C LEU A 255 -3.27 -12.57 9.22
N TRP A 256 -3.88 -11.50 8.69
CA TRP A 256 -4.44 -11.54 7.35
C TRP A 256 -3.38 -11.74 6.28
N ARG A 257 -2.20 -11.10 6.40
CA ARG A 257 -1.08 -11.33 5.48
C ARG A 257 -0.67 -12.79 5.46
N ALA A 258 -0.57 -13.43 6.62
CA ALA A 258 -0.22 -14.84 6.74
C ALA A 258 -1.32 -15.75 6.15
N TYR A 259 -2.59 -15.46 6.43
CA TYR A 259 -3.72 -16.26 5.95
C TYR A 259 -3.99 -16.10 4.45
N SER A 260 -4.07 -14.87 3.96
CA SER A 260 -4.39 -14.55 2.56
C SER A 260 -3.40 -15.13 1.56
N GLU A 261 -2.14 -15.37 1.96
CA GLU A 261 -1.15 -16.02 1.12
C GLU A 261 -1.55 -17.48 0.79
N THR A 262 -2.27 -18.17 1.68
CA THR A 262 -2.77 -19.54 1.42
C THR A 262 -3.88 -19.61 0.37
N LEU A 263 -4.55 -18.46 0.14
CA LEU A 263 -5.64 -18.30 -0.80
C LEU A 263 -5.17 -17.86 -2.19
N ARG A 264 -3.91 -17.45 -2.32
CA ARG A 264 -3.30 -17.02 -3.57
C ARG A 264 -2.86 -18.20 -4.43
N ALA A 265 -2.81 -17.95 -5.74
CA ALA A 265 -2.33 -18.90 -6.73
C ALA A 265 -1.05 -18.43 -7.45
N ASP A 266 -0.60 -17.18 -7.23
CA ASP A 266 0.65 -16.71 -7.83
C ASP A 266 1.88 -17.36 -7.17
N TYR A 267 2.80 -17.88 -7.99
CA TYR A 267 4.01 -18.55 -7.49
C TYR A 267 4.98 -17.58 -6.82
N ARG A 268 5.29 -17.81 -5.53
CA ARG A 268 6.18 -16.98 -4.71
C ARG A 268 7.33 -17.72 -4.02
N GLY A 269 7.64 -18.94 -4.46
CA GLY A 269 8.74 -19.76 -3.92
C GLY A 269 8.31 -21.17 -3.51
N LYS A 270 9.29 -22.00 -3.13
CA LYS A 270 9.08 -23.40 -2.71
C LYS A 270 8.90 -23.49 -1.19
N GLY A 271 7.89 -24.22 -0.72
CA GLY A 271 7.68 -24.51 0.72
C GLY A 271 6.20 -24.62 1.12
N LYS A 272 5.91 -25.15 2.33
CA LYS A 272 4.55 -25.18 2.92
C LYS A 272 4.09 -23.80 3.43
N LEU A 273 5.04 -22.99 3.90
CA LEU A 273 4.85 -21.59 4.26
C LEU A 273 5.84 -20.73 3.47
N SER A 274 5.39 -19.59 2.95
CA SER A 274 6.25 -18.65 2.25
C SER A 274 7.09 -17.82 3.24
N ALA A 275 8.24 -17.32 2.79
CA ALA A 275 9.07 -16.42 3.61
C ALA A 275 8.28 -15.18 4.08
N TYR A 276 7.31 -14.72 3.28
CA TYR A 276 6.44 -13.60 3.63
C TYR A 276 5.46 -13.93 4.75
N GLN A 277 4.99 -15.18 4.85
CA GLN A 277 4.17 -15.64 5.98
C GLN A 277 4.99 -15.66 7.26
N TRP A 278 6.23 -16.14 7.21
CA TRP A 278 7.15 -16.10 8.35
C TRP A 278 7.45 -14.68 8.82
N MET A 279 7.74 -13.77 7.90
CA MET A 279 7.94 -12.35 8.23
C MET A 279 6.70 -11.75 8.92
N ALA A 280 5.50 -11.98 8.36
CA ALA A 280 4.27 -11.48 8.95
C ALA A 280 4.00 -12.05 10.36
N LEU A 281 4.22 -13.36 10.55
CA LEU A 281 4.04 -14.01 11.84
C LEU A 281 5.10 -13.59 12.86
N ALA A 282 6.36 -13.36 12.45
CA ALA A 282 7.43 -12.88 13.32
C ALA A 282 7.27 -11.40 13.71
N SER A 283 6.67 -10.58 12.83
CA SER A 283 6.33 -9.19 13.12
C SER A 283 5.37 -9.04 14.30
N ILE A 284 4.45 -10.00 14.49
CA ILE A 284 3.45 -9.94 15.56
C ILE A 284 4.08 -9.98 16.96
N PRO A 285 4.81 -11.03 17.38
CA PRO A 285 5.40 -11.08 18.72
C PRO A 285 6.40 -9.94 18.93
N TYR A 286 7.19 -9.60 17.91
CA TYR A 286 8.09 -8.45 17.99
C TYR A 286 7.34 -7.14 18.26
N GLY A 287 6.29 -6.85 17.48
CA GLY A 287 5.49 -5.65 17.66
C GLY A 287 4.75 -5.64 19.00
N VAL A 288 4.24 -6.79 19.46
CA VAL A 288 3.64 -6.93 20.79
C VAL A 288 4.66 -6.57 21.88
N CYS A 289 5.87 -7.11 21.81
CA CYS A 289 6.96 -6.77 22.72
C CYS A 289 7.28 -5.27 22.70
N VAL A 290 7.36 -4.65 21.52
CA VAL A 290 7.56 -3.19 21.40
C VAL A 290 6.45 -2.41 22.11
N GLY A 291 5.18 -2.79 21.91
CA GLY A 291 4.06 -2.10 22.56
C GLY A 291 4.09 -2.25 24.09
N LEU A 292 4.54 -3.39 24.60
CA LEU A 292 4.66 -3.66 26.03
C LEU A 292 5.88 -2.96 26.66
N LEU A 293 6.99 -2.84 25.93
CA LEU A 293 8.23 -2.21 26.41
C LEU A 293 8.16 -0.68 26.41
N PHE A 294 7.31 -0.09 25.56
CA PHE A 294 7.16 1.36 25.43
C PHE A 294 5.72 1.81 25.70
N PRO A 295 5.16 1.53 26.90
CA PRO A 295 3.79 1.90 27.19
C PRO A 295 3.65 3.43 27.22
N VAL A 296 2.57 3.93 26.63
CA VAL A 296 2.18 5.33 26.74
C VAL A 296 0.77 5.37 27.30
N HIS A 297 0.65 5.96 28.48
CA HIS A 297 -0.62 6.38 29.05
C HIS A 297 -0.89 7.80 28.54
N GLY A 298 -2.15 8.08 28.23
CA GLY A 298 -2.63 9.19 27.39
C GLY A 298 -1.84 10.50 27.43
N LEU A 299 -1.82 11.19 26.29
CA LEU A 299 -1.11 12.46 26.19
C LEU A 299 -1.90 13.55 26.91
N LEU A 300 -1.17 14.51 27.52
CA LEU A 300 -1.77 15.68 28.16
C LEU A 300 -2.71 16.46 27.21
N ASN A 301 -2.39 16.43 25.91
CA ASN A 301 -3.25 16.96 24.87
C ASN A 301 -3.60 15.84 23.90
N PRO A 302 -4.89 15.53 23.70
CA PRO A 302 -5.30 14.52 22.74
C PRO A 302 -4.93 14.95 21.30
N PRO A 303 -4.90 13.98 20.37
CA PRO A 303 -4.71 14.25 18.97
C PRO A 303 -5.80 15.17 18.41
N ASP A 304 -5.37 16.16 17.63
CA ASP A 304 -6.26 17.13 17.00
C ASP A 304 -6.17 17.03 15.46
N ALA A 305 -7.24 16.57 14.81
CA ALA A 305 -7.25 16.41 13.36
C ALA A 305 -7.03 17.73 12.62
N GLU A 306 -7.46 18.87 13.17
CA GLU A 306 -7.27 20.18 12.54
C GLU A 306 -5.78 20.53 12.43
N LEU A 307 -5.02 20.31 13.51
CA LEU A 307 -3.55 20.46 13.50
C LEU A 307 -2.89 19.47 12.53
N GLY A 308 -3.44 18.26 12.40
CA GLY A 308 -3.02 17.29 11.41
C GLY A 308 -3.19 17.80 9.97
N PHE A 309 -4.35 18.37 9.65
CA PHE A 309 -4.61 18.96 8.33
C PHE A 309 -3.71 20.17 8.05
N LEU A 310 -3.49 21.04 9.04
CA LEU A 310 -2.57 22.17 8.90
C LEU A 310 -1.12 21.70 8.64
N ALA A 311 -0.69 20.61 9.27
CA ALA A 311 0.62 20.01 9.01
C ALA A 311 0.73 19.49 7.57
N LEU A 312 -0.34 18.90 7.03
CA LEU A 312 -0.40 18.43 5.65
C LEU A 312 -0.45 19.58 4.63
N TRP A 313 -1.08 20.70 4.98
CA TRP A 313 -1.19 21.88 4.12
C TRP A 313 0.11 22.68 3.97
N ASN A 314 1.20 22.22 4.60
CA ASN A 314 2.51 22.81 4.42
C ASN A 314 2.99 22.62 2.96
N PRO A 315 3.35 23.70 2.23
CA PRO A 315 3.76 23.62 0.83
C PRO A 315 4.92 22.64 0.57
N TRP A 316 5.88 22.56 1.50
CA TRP A 316 7.02 21.67 1.37
C TRP A 316 6.63 20.19 1.51
N VAL A 317 5.64 19.90 2.36
CA VAL A 317 5.08 18.55 2.48
C VAL A 317 4.38 18.18 1.18
N LEU A 318 3.56 19.07 0.62
CA LEU A 318 2.87 18.83 -0.65
C LEU A 318 3.84 18.60 -1.82
N ILE A 319 4.88 19.43 -1.94
CA ILE A 319 5.92 19.28 -2.96
C ILE A 319 6.65 17.95 -2.79
N LEU A 320 7.02 17.58 -1.56
CA LEU A 320 7.66 16.29 -1.30
C LEU A 320 6.76 15.11 -1.69
N LEU A 321 5.48 15.15 -1.31
CA LEU A 321 4.52 14.09 -1.66
C LEU A 321 4.38 13.94 -3.17
N GLN A 322 4.29 15.06 -3.91
CA GLN A 322 4.23 15.06 -5.38
C GLN A 322 5.53 14.54 -6.01
N ALA A 323 6.69 14.95 -5.49
CA ALA A 323 7.99 14.50 -5.98
C ALA A 323 8.17 12.98 -5.79
N LEU A 324 7.81 12.46 -4.61
CA LEU A 324 7.85 11.02 -4.33
C LEU A 324 6.81 10.26 -5.17
N TRP A 325 5.62 10.81 -5.35
CA TRP A 325 4.60 10.23 -6.23
C TRP A 325 5.11 10.09 -7.67
N LEU A 326 5.71 11.16 -8.22
CA LEU A 326 6.30 11.14 -9.56
C LEU A 326 7.45 10.14 -9.65
N ALA A 327 8.32 10.08 -8.64
CA ALA A 327 9.43 9.12 -8.62
C ALA A 327 8.92 7.68 -8.66
N ILE A 328 7.88 7.34 -7.88
CA ILE A 328 7.27 6.01 -7.92
C ILE A 328 6.55 5.75 -9.23
N LEU A 329 5.83 6.74 -9.78
CA LEU A 329 5.15 6.56 -11.06
C LEU A 329 6.14 6.29 -12.20
N VAL A 330 7.26 7.01 -12.24
CA VAL A 330 8.32 6.79 -13.23
C VAL A 330 8.97 5.43 -13.04
N HIS A 331 9.24 5.02 -11.79
CA HIS A 331 9.92 3.76 -11.50
C HIS A 331 9.03 2.52 -11.69
N SER A 332 7.79 2.57 -11.19
CA SER A 332 6.86 1.43 -11.12
C SER A 332 5.71 1.49 -12.12
N GLY A 333 5.41 2.66 -12.69
CA GLY A 333 4.34 2.81 -13.67
C GLY A 333 4.73 2.53 -15.10
N ALA A 334 5.99 2.77 -15.46
CA ALA A 334 6.49 2.37 -16.76
C ALA A 334 6.61 0.83 -16.85
N SER A 335 5.76 0.22 -17.67
CA SER A 335 5.74 -1.22 -17.86
C SER A 335 7.07 -1.73 -18.42
N LYS A 336 7.55 -2.84 -17.84
CA LYS A 336 8.72 -3.59 -18.33
C LYS A 336 8.34 -4.88 -19.06
N VAL A 337 7.05 -5.22 -19.07
CA VAL A 337 6.50 -6.49 -19.58
C VAL A 337 5.52 -6.31 -20.72
N THR A 338 4.97 -5.12 -20.91
CA THR A 338 4.07 -4.79 -22.02
C THR A 338 4.66 -3.69 -22.88
N ALA A 339 4.57 -3.84 -24.19
CA ALA A 339 4.88 -2.79 -25.17
C ALA A 339 3.63 -2.43 -25.98
N SER A 340 3.68 -1.36 -26.74
CA SER A 340 2.65 -1.00 -27.71
C SER A 340 3.26 -0.58 -29.05
N THR A 341 2.45 -0.66 -30.09
CA THR A 341 2.74 -0.12 -31.42
C THR A 341 1.71 0.97 -31.70
N ILE A 342 2.16 2.17 -32.06
CA ILE A 342 1.34 3.36 -32.21
C ILE A 342 1.45 3.86 -33.66
N SER A 343 0.31 4.13 -34.30
CA SER A 343 0.23 4.79 -35.61
C SER A 343 -0.43 6.15 -35.48
N PHE A 344 0.18 7.17 -36.09
CA PHE A 344 -0.40 8.51 -36.20
C PHE A 344 -0.85 8.76 -37.63
N HIS A 345 -2.05 9.33 -37.80
CA HIS A 345 -2.58 9.72 -39.10
C HIS A 345 -3.22 11.11 -39.01
N VAL A 346 -3.21 11.83 -40.13
CA VAL A 346 -3.89 13.13 -40.25
C VAL A 346 -5.35 12.88 -40.64
N VAL A 347 -6.28 13.47 -39.89
CA VAL A 347 -7.72 13.42 -40.22
C VAL A 347 -8.01 14.50 -41.26
N LYS A 348 -8.04 14.11 -42.53
CA LYS A 348 -8.15 15.03 -43.68
C LYS A 348 -9.48 15.77 -43.77
N ASP A 349 -10.54 15.24 -43.18
CA ASP A 349 -11.88 15.86 -43.21
C ASP A 349 -12.00 17.12 -42.33
N LYS A 350 -10.94 17.50 -41.60
CA LYS A 350 -10.88 18.67 -40.71
C LYS A 350 -9.83 19.70 -41.13
N THR A 351 -9.26 19.56 -42.33
CA THR A 351 -8.31 20.49 -42.96
C THR A 351 -8.91 21.05 -44.23
#